data_AF-W7QBW1-F1
#
_entry.id   AF-W7QBW1-F1
#
_cell.length_a   1.000
_cell.length_b   1.000
_cell.length_c   1.000
_cell.angle_alpha   90.00
_cell.angle_beta   90.00
_cell.angle_gamma   90.00
#
_symmetry.space_group_name_H-M   'P 1'
#
loop_
_entity.id
_entity.type
_entity.pdbx_description
1 polymer ?
#
loop_
_entity_poly.entity_id
_entity_poly.type
_entity_poly.pdbx_seq_one_letter_code
_entity_poly.pdbx_strand_id
1 'polypeptide(L)'
;MLNRIQKFFLSADQLLVRQVQKHQYKTVSVYGIGEVGVAVVSLLTGKGIKLEHWYDSKIATQNNHYLGHTLTPYAELKHDRSEAIIIASEAFTEQIQKVIEDNLYSGTIVKLKP
;
A
#
# COMPACT_ATOMS: atom_id res chain seq x y z
N MET A 1 -11.95 -3.80 22.40
CA MET A 1 -10.74 -3.57 23.22
C MET A 1 -9.45 -4.10 22.59
N LEU A 2 -9.40 -5.33 22.04
CA LEU A 2 -8.16 -5.90 21.47
C LEU A 2 -7.47 -5.05 20.38
N ASN A 3 -8.23 -4.36 19.51
CA ASN A 3 -7.65 -3.55 18.43
C ASN A 3 -6.82 -2.36 18.91
N ARG A 4 -7.06 -1.84 20.12
CA ARG A 4 -6.29 -0.70 20.67
C ARG A 4 -4.94 -1.15 21.23
N ILE A 5 -4.85 -2.33 21.83
CA ILE A 5 -3.61 -2.83 22.44
C ILE A 5 -2.62 -3.26 21.35
N GLN A 6 -3.08 -3.82 20.23
CA GLN A 6 -2.19 -4.22 19.13
C GLN A 6 -1.42 -3.04 18.52
N LYS A 7 -1.99 -1.83 18.53
CA LYS A 7 -1.29 -0.61 18.08
C LYS A 7 -0.10 -0.21 18.95
N PHE A 8 -0.03 -0.67 20.20
CA PHE A 8 1.08 -0.38 21.10
C PHE A 8 2.31 -1.25 20.85
N PHE A 9 2.15 -2.41 20.21
CA PHE A 9 3.22 -3.39 20.03
C PHE A 9 3.63 -3.61 18.57
N LEU A 10 2.79 -3.17 17.62
CA LEU A 10 3.03 -3.38 16.19
C LEU A 10 3.14 -2.03 15.50
N SER A 11 4.19 -1.90 14.68
CA SER A 11 4.38 -0.73 13.82
C SER A 11 3.34 -0.68 12.70
N ALA A 12 3.19 0.50 12.08
CA ALA A 12 2.24 0.76 11.00
C ALA A 12 2.33 -0.28 9.86
N ASP A 13 3.54 -0.57 9.40
CA ASP A 13 3.84 -1.54 8.34
C ASP A 13 3.38 -2.96 8.70
N GLN A 14 3.64 -3.40 9.94
CA GLN A 14 3.21 -4.70 10.44
C GLN A 14 1.69 -4.81 10.51
N LEU A 15 1.01 -3.76 10.97
CA LEU A 15 -0.45 -3.72 11.03
C LEU A 15 -1.08 -3.79 9.64
N LEU A 16 -0.53 -3.07 8.65
CA LEU A 16 -1.00 -3.09 7.28
C LEU A 16 -0.81 -4.48 6.65
N VAL A 17 0.38 -5.07 6.74
CA VAL A 17 0.66 -6.41 6.20
C VAL A 17 -0.20 -7.48 6.88
N ARG A 18 -0.44 -7.36 8.19
CA ARG A 18 -1.33 -8.29 8.91
C ARG A 18 -2.78 -8.20 8.42
N GLN A 19 -3.26 -7.01 8.06
CA GLN A 19 -4.59 -6.86 7.45
C GLN A 19 -4.66 -7.57 6.10
N VAL A 20 -3.63 -7.46 5.27
CA VAL A 20 -3.53 -8.16 3.99
C VAL A 20 -3.57 -9.68 4.19
N GLN A 21 -2.78 -10.19 5.13
CA GLN A 21 -2.75 -11.62 5.46
C GLN A 21 -4.09 -12.13 6.00
N LYS A 22 -4.77 -11.34 6.84
CA LYS A 22 -6.08 -11.71 7.40
C LYS A 22 -7.14 -11.91 6.30
N HIS A 23 -7.10 -11.08 5.26
CA HIS A 23 -8.01 -11.19 4.11
C HIS A 23 -7.48 -12.14 3.02
N GLN A 24 -6.30 -12.73 3.23
CA GLN A 24 -5.68 -13.72 2.35
C GLN A 24 -5.36 -13.23 0.93
N TYR A 25 -5.23 -11.92 0.73
CA TYR A 25 -4.86 -11.36 -0.57
C TYR A 25 -3.50 -11.90 -1.03
N LYS A 26 -3.40 -12.27 -2.31
CA LYS A 26 -2.18 -12.80 -2.94
C LYS A 26 -1.45 -11.77 -3.76
N THR A 27 -2.20 -10.82 -4.32
CA THR A 27 -1.69 -9.72 -5.13
C THR A 27 -2.13 -8.40 -4.53
N VAL A 28 -1.17 -7.53 -4.25
CA VAL A 28 -1.46 -6.20 -3.69
C VAL A 28 -0.62 -5.14 -4.37
N SER A 29 -1.15 -3.93 -4.40
CA SER A 29 -0.39 -2.72 -4.71
C SER A 29 -0.10 -1.92 -3.44
N VAL A 30 0.91 -1.06 -3.48
CA VAL A 30 1.27 -0.17 -2.38
C VAL A 30 1.26 1.26 -2.87
N TYR A 31 0.67 2.18 -2.10
CA TYR A 31 0.70 3.62 -2.35
C TYR A 31 1.45 4.33 -1.23
N GLY A 32 2.56 4.96 -1.59
CA GLY A 32 3.49 5.68 -0.71
C GLY A 32 4.88 5.07 -0.73
N ILE A 33 5.90 5.87 -1.05
CA ILE A 33 7.32 5.44 -1.08
C ILE A 33 8.13 5.92 0.13
N GLY A 34 7.46 6.42 1.18
CA GLY A 34 8.10 6.77 2.45
C GLY A 34 8.59 5.55 3.23
N GLU A 35 9.11 5.77 4.44
CA GLU A 35 9.67 4.71 5.30
C GLU A 35 8.69 3.55 5.52
N VAL A 36 7.42 3.84 5.82
CA VAL A 36 6.37 2.84 5.97
C VAL A 36 6.17 2.03 4.68
N GLY A 37 6.17 2.69 3.52
CA GLY A 37 6.04 2.03 2.22
C GLY A 37 7.17 1.05 1.94
N VAL A 38 8.42 1.46 2.18
CA VAL A 38 9.60 0.59 2.04
C VAL A 38 9.49 -0.63 2.96
N ALA A 39 9.11 -0.42 4.22
CA ALA A 39 8.96 -1.51 5.18
C ALA A 39 7.83 -2.48 4.77
N VAL A 40 6.68 -1.97 4.32
CA VAL A 40 5.56 -2.78 3.82
C VAL A 40 6.00 -3.64 2.63
N VAL A 41 6.63 -3.06 1.61
CA VAL A 41 7.09 -3.80 0.42
C VAL A 41 8.07 -4.92 0.77
N SER A 42 9.03 -4.64 1.66
CA SER A 42 9.98 -5.64 2.16
C SER A 42 9.27 -6.79 2.89
N LEU A 43 8.33 -6.46 3.78
CA LEU A 43 7.57 -7.46 4.54
C LEU A 43 6.66 -8.32 3.64
N LEU A 44 5.98 -7.73 2.64
CA LEU A 44 5.15 -8.46 1.69
C LEU A 44 5.96 -9.54 0.95
N THR A 45 7.16 -9.18 0.48
CA THR A 45 8.08 -10.09 -0.19
C THR A 45 8.44 -11.27 0.72
N GLY A 46 8.80 -11.00 1.98
CA GLY A 46 9.08 -12.05 2.98
C GLY A 46 7.88 -12.94 3.34
N LYS A 47 6.64 -12.53 2.99
CA LYS A 47 5.41 -13.31 3.21
C LYS A 47 4.89 -14.00 1.93
N GLY A 48 5.60 -13.88 0.80
CA GLY A 48 5.18 -14.45 -0.47
C GLY A 48 3.92 -13.80 -1.05
N ILE A 49 3.64 -12.55 -0.67
CA ILE A 49 2.55 -11.76 -1.25
C ILE A 49 3.16 -10.97 -2.41
N LYS A 50 2.57 -11.08 -3.60
CA LYS A 50 3.08 -10.43 -4.81
C LYS A 50 2.72 -8.94 -4.78
N LEU A 51 3.74 -8.09 -4.96
CA LEU A 51 3.56 -6.67 -5.24
C LEU A 51 3.30 -6.49 -6.73
N GLU A 52 2.13 -5.97 -7.09
CA GLU A 52 1.76 -5.70 -8.49
C GLU A 52 2.27 -4.33 -8.94
N HIS A 53 1.97 -3.29 -8.16
CA HIS A 53 2.40 -1.92 -8.43
C HIS A 53 2.81 -1.19 -7.15
N TRP A 54 3.74 -0.24 -7.30
CA TRP A 54 4.14 0.68 -6.24
C TRP A 54 3.99 2.12 -6.71
N TYR A 55 3.04 2.82 -6.12
CA TYR A 55 2.65 4.18 -6.46
C TYR A 55 3.17 5.20 -5.45
N ASP A 56 3.29 6.44 -5.89
CA ASP A 56 3.37 7.62 -5.03
C ASP A 56 2.84 8.84 -5.80
N SER A 57 2.32 9.85 -5.10
CA SER A 57 1.79 11.06 -5.73
C SER A 57 2.87 11.87 -6.46
N LYS A 58 4.14 11.68 -6.12
CA LYS A 58 5.27 12.33 -6.81
C LYS A 58 5.67 11.65 -8.11
N ILE A 59 5.15 10.45 -8.40
CA ILE A 59 5.50 9.68 -9.59
C ILE A 59 4.45 9.94 -10.67
N ALA A 60 4.80 10.82 -11.61
CA ALA A 60 3.94 11.19 -12.73
C ALA A 60 4.37 10.57 -14.08
N THR A 61 5.57 9.97 -14.14
CA THR A 61 6.17 9.45 -15.37
C THR A 61 6.60 7.98 -15.22
N GLN A 62 6.75 7.28 -16.34
CA GLN A 62 7.22 5.90 -16.37
C GLN A 62 8.74 5.80 -16.15
N ASN A 63 9.26 4.57 -16.01
CA ASN A 63 10.69 4.25 -15.85
C ASN A 63 11.36 4.80 -14.57
N ASN A 64 10.56 5.13 -13.56
CA ASN A 64 11.09 5.43 -12.24
C ASN A 64 11.40 4.13 -11.50
N HIS A 65 12.56 4.07 -10.85
CA HIS A 65 12.97 2.90 -10.07
C HIS A 65 13.36 3.30 -8.65
N TYR A 66 13.01 2.45 -7.69
CA TYR A 66 13.38 2.63 -6.30
C TYR A 66 13.61 1.29 -5.63
N LEU A 67 14.80 1.11 -5.04
CA LEU A 67 15.21 -0.13 -4.36
C LEU A 67 15.02 -1.40 -5.22
N GLY A 68 15.27 -1.29 -6.53
CA GLY A 68 15.10 -2.40 -7.48
C GLY A 68 13.67 -2.67 -7.93
N HIS A 69 12.69 -1.91 -7.45
CA HIS A 69 11.29 -1.96 -7.91
C HIS A 69 10.98 -0.85 -8.90
N THR A 70 10.12 -1.13 -9.87
CA THR A 70 9.57 -0.10 -10.77
C THR A 70 8.44 0.64 -10.05
N LEU A 71 8.53 1.97 -10.05
CA LEU A 71 7.45 2.84 -9.57
C LEU A 71 6.47 3.09 -10.70
N THR A 72 5.18 2.96 -10.39
CA THR A 72 4.09 3.14 -11.34
C THR A 72 3.49 4.54 -11.19
N PRO A 73 3.25 5.29 -12.27
CA PRO A 73 2.53 6.56 -12.19
C PRO A 73 1.16 6.38 -11.57
N TYR A 74 0.74 7.29 -10.69
CA TYR A 74 -0.58 7.19 -10.06
C TYR A 74 -1.74 7.29 -11.08
N ALA A 75 -1.51 7.86 -12.26
CA ALA A 75 -2.48 7.89 -13.36
C ALA A 75 -2.86 6.49 -13.89
N GLU A 76 -2.04 5.48 -13.63
CA GLU A 76 -2.28 4.09 -14.02
C GLU A 76 -3.15 3.32 -13.01
N LEU A 77 -3.59 3.95 -11.90
CA LEU A 77 -4.43 3.30 -10.88
C LEU A 77 -5.71 2.67 -11.44
N LYS A 78 -6.33 3.27 -12.47
CA LYS A 78 -7.51 2.71 -13.16
C LYS A 78 -7.25 1.37 -13.85
N HIS A 79 -5.99 1.06 -14.13
CA HIS A 79 -5.55 -0.17 -14.78
C HIS A 79 -5.06 -1.23 -13.78
N ASP A 80 -4.91 -0.86 -12.51
CA ASP A 80 -4.52 -1.77 -11.45
C ASP A 80 -5.60 -2.84 -11.21
N ARG A 81 -5.18 -4.11 -11.20
CA ARG A 81 -6.02 -5.30 -11.01
C ARG A 81 -5.68 -6.07 -9.74
N SER A 82 -4.84 -5.52 -8.88
CA SER A 82 -4.55 -6.09 -7.56
C SER A 82 -5.83 -6.22 -6.73
N GLU A 83 -5.86 -7.22 -5.86
CA GLU A 83 -7.02 -7.47 -4.99
C GLU A 83 -7.19 -6.34 -3.96
N ALA A 84 -6.08 -5.74 -3.55
CA ALA A 84 -6.05 -4.63 -2.62
C ALA A 84 -4.88 -3.66 -2.86
N ILE A 85 -5.10 -2.40 -2.54
CA ILE A 85 -4.07 -1.37 -2.47
C ILE A 85 -3.85 -0.95 -1.02
N ILE A 86 -2.60 -0.92 -0.59
CA ILE A 86 -2.19 -0.54 0.76
C ILE A 86 -1.81 0.94 0.76
N ILE A 87 -2.48 1.75 1.58
CA ILE A 87 -2.04 3.12 1.86
C ILE A 87 -0.94 3.05 2.91
N ALA A 88 0.32 3.19 2.48
CA ALA A 88 1.49 3.09 3.33
C ALA A 88 1.94 4.48 3.83
N SER A 89 1.03 5.19 4.50
CA SER A 89 1.28 6.50 5.10
C SER A 89 0.37 6.74 6.29
N GLU A 90 0.94 7.19 7.41
CA GLU A 90 0.15 7.60 8.57
C GLU A 90 -0.40 9.02 8.40
N ALA A 91 0.45 9.95 7.97
CA ALA A 91 0.11 11.38 7.88
C ALA A 91 -0.81 11.74 6.71
N PHE A 92 -0.77 10.98 5.61
CA PHE A 92 -1.44 11.34 4.35
C PHE A 92 -2.54 10.34 3.94
N THR A 93 -3.09 9.57 4.89
CA THR A 93 -4.05 8.50 4.60
C THR A 93 -5.24 8.99 3.77
N GLU A 94 -5.91 10.06 4.22
CA GLU A 94 -7.12 10.57 3.56
C GLU A 94 -6.83 11.15 2.18
N GLN A 95 -5.73 11.87 2.05
CA GLN A 95 -5.31 12.47 0.78
C GLN A 95 -4.98 11.40 -0.25
N ILE A 96 -4.24 10.37 0.15
CA ILE A 96 -3.90 9.24 -0.74
C ILE A 96 -5.17 8.47 -1.12
N GLN A 97 -6.06 8.21 -0.17
CA GLN A 97 -7.32 7.54 -0.46
C GLN A 97 -8.13 8.31 -1.52
N LYS A 98 -8.22 9.63 -1.39
CA LYS A 98 -8.89 10.47 -2.38
C LYS A 98 -8.24 10.33 -3.76
N VAL A 99 -6.91 10.34 -3.86
CA VAL A 99 -6.21 10.11 -5.13
C VAL A 99 -6.55 8.75 -5.73
N ILE A 100 -6.61 7.70 -4.92
CA ILE A 100 -6.95 6.34 -5.35
C ILE A 100 -8.38 6.29 -5.92
N GLU A 101 -9.33 6.90 -5.20
CA GLU A 101 -10.74 6.96 -5.60
C GLU A 101 -10.95 7.83 -6.85
N ASP A 102 -10.33 9.02 -6.90
CA ASP A 102 -10.43 9.95 -8.03
C ASP A 102 -9.82 9.36 -9.33
N ASN A 103 -8.87 8.42 -9.20
CA ASN A 103 -8.29 7.68 -10.33
C ASN A 103 -8.99 6.34 -10.61
N LEU A 104 -10.22 6.14 -10.12
CA LEU A 104 -11.10 5.03 -10.47
C LEU A 104 -10.51 3.63 -10.16
N TYR A 105 -9.70 3.52 -9.12
CA TYR A 105 -9.29 2.22 -8.61
C TYR A 105 -10.50 1.43 -8.08
N SER A 106 -10.56 0.13 -8.37
CA SER A 106 -11.74 -0.71 -8.09
C SER A 106 -11.52 -1.81 -7.05
N GLY A 107 -10.28 -2.05 -6.62
CA GLY A 107 -9.96 -3.06 -5.61
C GLY A 107 -10.19 -2.57 -4.17
N THR A 108 -9.80 -3.40 -3.19
CA THR A 108 -9.97 -3.04 -1.77
C THR A 108 -8.91 -2.05 -1.31
N ILE A 109 -9.28 -1.02 -0.54
CA ILE A 109 -8.31 -0.11 0.09
C ILE A 109 -7.99 -0.60 1.50
N VAL A 110 -6.72 -0.96 1.73
CA VAL A 110 -6.18 -1.31 3.05
C VAL A 110 -5.49 -0.08 3.63
N LYS A 111 -5.95 0.36 4.80
CA LYS A 111 -5.42 1.54 5.50
C LYS A 111 -5.37 1.30 7.00
N LEU A 112 -4.59 2.12 7.70
CA LEU A 112 -4.64 2.14 9.15
C LEU A 112 -5.98 2.72 9.59
N LYS A 113 -6.66 2.04 10.51
CA LYS A 113 -7.84 2.59 11.15
C LYS A 113 -7.39 3.55 12.26
N PRO A 114 -7.99 4.73 12.41
CA PRO A 114 -7.75 5.61 13.56
C PRO A 114 -8.01 4.90 14.90
#